data_AF-I4C147-F1
#
_entry.id   AF-I4C147-F1
#
_cell.length_a   1.000
_cell.length_b   1.000
_cell.length_c   1.000
_cell.angle_alpha   90.00
_cell.angle_beta   90.00
_cell.angle_gamma   90.00
#
_symmetry.space_group_name_H-M   'P 1'
#
loop_
_entity.id
_entity.type
_entity.pdbx_description
1 polymer ?
#
loop_
_entity_poly.entity_id
_entity_poly.type
_entity_poly.pdbx_seq_one_letter_code
_entity_poly.pdbx_strand_id
1 'polypeptide(L)'
;MFSIAKGKFSDIVRLPNHTLLYGVILTALGGFVTLGSVTRIYELREFFPLRVPEQVNEFILNYVPFILGTFVTTIAALAGVIVGLNWFFSGFKQMCRLRVQLRWPGEFYRPETVSLGLKEGKLRSYEKSPTLLFFILGKIWSNAKYISEISGQIVRWNIRFIWTALAFAIILHFLFKSLVFLPKYLSELGLGTGYVLPSPMPFYNLLAIVCILKLVIAFSLIPLKKPGATREMDSMIVEGRGHPSVFFAILEEGSKIFAHKGFSNRISRSRPVVCEDGETMIGTLVESFPEYIKTSSKTAALLSLLIGSVMVLVGFLQIILMQYPAFSVTYEEFFRLHALSMVSDIFLYVAMILLGKSFLDQARALMAVYRFRSSLVYAEAKGEFDRKVLPDLKGIVSAERLFNPLTQCAFNVRYFSAEAVSEAITPEGVRELVGLEMSGRLAKDVARLKFMPFQVNFVERYPSSWISEDSDKDEEIVQVTGDPLSLADEMSPEPIVSQENCR
;
A
#
# COMPACT_ATOMS: atom_id res chain seq x y z
N MET A 1 -18.52 -13.90 -41.07
CA MET A 1 -17.19 -13.47 -40.58
C MET A 1 -17.21 -12.46 -39.42
N PHE A 2 -18.36 -11.97 -38.92
CA PHE A 2 -18.42 -11.03 -37.78
C PHE A 2 -18.72 -11.66 -36.40
N SER A 3 -18.89 -12.99 -36.29
CA SER A 3 -19.17 -13.65 -34.99
C SER A 3 -17.93 -14.09 -34.20
N ILE A 4 -16.73 -14.15 -34.82
CA ILE A 4 -15.49 -14.61 -34.17
C ILE A 4 -14.84 -13.52 -33.31
N ALA A 5 -15.21 -12.24 -33.50
CA ALA A 5 -14.66 -11.12 -32.74
C ALA A 5 -15.40 -10.83 -31.40
N LYS A 6 -16.57 -11.43 -31.15
CA LYS A 6 -17.34 -11.19 -29.91
C LYS A 6 -16.83 -11.96 -28.69
N GLY A 7 -15.94 -12.95 -28.88
CA GLY A 7 -15.45 -13.82 -27.79
C GLY A 7 -14.20 -13.34 -27.03
N LYS A 8 -13.51 -12.28 -27.48
CA LYS A 8 -12.23 -11.84 -26.86
C LYS A 8 -12.33 -10.61 -25.96
N PHE A 9 -13.52 -10.03 -25.81
CA PHE A 9 -13.73 -8.84 -24.97
C PHE A 9 -14.36 -9.15 -23.60
N SER A 10 -14.63 -10.41 -23.28
CA SER A 10 -15.20 -10.83 -21.98
C SER A 10 -14.20 -10.74 -20.82
N ASP A 11 -12.90 -10.71 -21.08
CA ASP A 11 -11.87 -10.96 -20.07
C ASP A 11 -11.19 -9.67 -19.60
N ILE A 12 -11.93 -8.55 -19.55
CA ILE A 12 -11.40 -7.27 -19.08
C ILE A 12 -12.26 -6.73 -17.95
N VAL A 13 -11.73 -6.78 -16.73
CA VAL A 13 -12.33 -6.09 -15.59
C VAL A 13 -11.91 -4.63 -15.63
N ARG A 14 -12.88 -3.71 -15.56
CA ARG A 14 -12.58 -2.28 -15.54
C ARG A 14 -12.58 -1.77 -14.10
N LEU A 15 -11.41 -1.39 -13.61
CA LEU A 15 -11.24 -0.84 -12.27
C LEU A 15 -11.46 0.68 -12.25
N PRO A 16 -11.98 1.23 -11.13
CA PRO A 16 -12.03 2.67 -10.95
C PRO A 16 -10.60 3.24 -10.96
N ASN A 17 -10.36 4.29 -11.75
CA ASN A 17 -9.08 4.96 -11.71
C ASN A 17 -9.05 5.93 -10.51
N HIS A 18 -8.41 5.52 -9.41
CA HIS A 18 -8.24 6.37 -8.23
C HIS A 18 -7.37 7.60 -8.49
N THR A 19 -6.54 7.58 -9.54
CA THR A 19 -5.73 8.73 -9.95
C THR A 19 -6.53 9.78 -10.72
N LEU A 20 -7.81 9.54 -11.01
CA LEU A 20 -8.66 10.51 -11.73
C LEU A 20 -8.77 11.83 -10.97
N LEU A 21 -9.04 11.76 -9.66
CA LEU A 21 -9.15 12.96 -8.82
C LEU A 21 -7.83 13.74 -8.78
N TYR A 22 -6.72 13.02 -8.67
CA TYR A 22 -5.38 13.61 -8.79
C TYR A 22 -5.18 14.28 -10.16
N GLY A 23 -5.60 13.63 -11.26
CA GLY A 23 -5.56 14.21 -12.60
C GLY A 23 -6.41 15.47 -12.75
N VAL A 24 -7.62 15.51 -12.20
CA VAL A 24 -8.49 16.70 -12.19
C VAL A 24 -7.83 17.84 -11.44
N ILE A 25 -7.34 17.59 -10.22
CA ILE A 25 -6.71 18.61 -9.38
C ILE A 25 -5.40 19.10 -10.01
N LEU A 26 -4.59 18.21 -10.59
CA LEU A 26 -3.35 18.59 -11.27
C LEU A 26 -3.63 19.40 -12.54
N THR A 27 -4.69 19.08 -13.28
CA THR A 27 -5.12 19.85 -14.46
C THR A 27 -5.58 21.24 -14.06
N ALA A 28 -6.43 21.34 -13.04
CA ALA A 28 -6.89 22.63 -12.52
C ALA A 28 -5.71 23.47 -12.01
N LEU A 29 -4.82 22.89 -11.20
CA LEU A 29 -3.63 23.56 -10.67
C LEU A 29 -2.72 24.06 -11.81
N GLY A 30 -2.46 23.22 -12.81
CA GLY A 30 -1.68 23.60 -14.00
C GLY A 30 -2.33 24.75 -14.75
N GLY A 31 -3.64 24.68 -14.99
CA GLY A 31 -4.41 25.75 -15.63
C GLY A 31 -4.33 27.07 -14.87
N PHE A 32 -4.52 27.05 -13.54
CA PHE A 32 -4.44 28.24 -12.68
C PHE A 32 -3.03 28.86 -12.70
N VAL A 33 -1.98 28.05 -12.56
CA VAL A 33 -0.59 28.54 -12.57
C VAL A 33 -0.25 29.13 -13.95
N THR A 34 -0.65 28.48 -15.04
CA THR A 34 -0.45 29.00 -16.39
C THR A 34 -1.20 30.30 -16.62
N LEU A 35 -2.49 30.38 -16.26
CA LEU A 35 -3.30 31.59 -16.39
C LEU A 35 -2.70 32.75 -15.58
N GLY A 36 -2.37 32.54 -14.30
CA GLY A 36 -1.76 33.57 -13.47
C GLY A 36 -0.43 34.06 -14.03
N SER A 37 0.37 33.15 -14.59
CA SER A 37 1.66 33.48 -15.20
C SER A 37 1.50 34.25 -16.51
N VAL A 38 0.54 33.86 -17.37
CA VAL A 38 0.23 34.57 -18.62
C VAL A 38 -0.32 35.96 -18.34
N THR A 39 -1.23 36.09 -17.36
CA THR A 39 -1.75 37.40 -16.93
C THR A 39 -0.61 38.30 -16.48
N ARG A 40 0.34 37.78 -15.70
CA ARG A 40 1.50 38.58 -15.28
C ARG A 40 2.38 39.01 -16.44
N ILE A 41 2.66 38.12 -17.40
CA ILE A 41 3.41 38.46 -18.62
C ILE A 41 2.66 39.53 -19.44
N TYR A 42 1.33 39.45 -19.50
CA TYR A 42 0.52 40.43 -20.19
C TYR A 42 0.57 41.80 -19.50
N GLU A 43 0.48 41.87 -18.18
CA GLU A 43 0.65 43.11 -17.41
C GLU A 43 2.03 43.73 -17.63
N LEU A 44 3.07 42.90 -17.76
CA LEU A 44 4.44 43.38 -18.00
C LEU A 44 4.61 44.10 -19.35
N ARG A 45 3.70 43.91 -20.31
CA ARG A 45 3.69 44.66 -21.58
C ARG A 45 3.60 46.17 -21.37
N GLU A 46 2.86 46.62 -20.36
CA GLU A 46 2.64 48.04 -20.08
C GLU A 46 3.92 48.74 -19.61
N PHE A 47 4.93 47.98 -19.16
CA PHE A 47 6.16 48.50 -18.57
C PHE A 47 7.35 48.57 -19.55
N PHE A 48 7.17 48.25 -20.84
CA PHE A 48 8.19 48.46 -21.87
C PHE A 48 7.90 49.74 -22.67
N PRO A 49 8.44 50.91 -22.26
CA PRO A 49 8.26 52.14 -23.03
C PRO A 49 9.00 52.04 -24.38
N LEU A 50 8.27 52.29 -25.48
CA LEU A 50 8.81 52.36 -26.84
C LEU A 50 9.72 53.58 -27.08
N ARG A 51 9.89 54.46 -26.10
CA ARG A 51 10.74 55.65 -26.15
C ARG A 51 11.54 55.79 -24.85
N VAL A 52 12.86 55.85 -24.98
CA VAL A 52 13.77 56.09 -23.86
C VAL A 52 13.89 57.61 -23.67
N PRO A 53 13.64 58.17 -22.47
CA PRO A 53 13.84 59.59 -22.19
C PRO A 53 15.33 59.98 -22.24
N GLU A 54 15.64 61.23 -22.54
CA GLU A 54 17.01 61.72 -22.82
C GLU A 54 17.98 61.66 -21.61
N GLN A 55 17.48 61.47 -20.38
CA GLN A 55 18.28 61.39 -19.14
C GLN A 55 18.43 59.93 -18.64
N VAL A 56 18.99 59.07 -19.49
CA VAL A 56 19.00 57.61 -19.32
C VAL A 56 19.75 57.13 -18.06
N ASN A 57 20.86 57.78 -17.67
CA ASN A 57 21.77 57.23 -16.65
C ASN A 57 21.22 57.33 -15.22
N GLU A 58 20.67 58.48 -14.81
CA GLU A 58 20.05 58.64 -13.47
C GLU A 58 18.72 57.89 -13.37
N PHE A 59 18.01 57.78 -14.50
CA PHE A 59 16.78 57.00 -14.58
C PHE A 59 17.06 55.50 -14.46
N ILE A 60 18.11 54.95 -15.09
CA ILE A 60 18.43 53.52 -14.95
C ILE A 60 18.77 53.16 -13.50
N LEU A 61 19.60 53.96 -12.82
CA LEU A 61 20.04 53.68 -11.45
C LEU A 61 18.86 53.68 -10.46
N ASN A 62 17.94 54.63 -10.55
CA ASN A 62 16.77 54.68 -9.67
C ASN A 62 15.73 53.58 -9.97
N TYR A 63 15.80 52.94 -11.14
CA TYR A 63 14.89 51.86 -11.54
C TYR A 63 15.50 50.46 -11.41
N VAL A 64 16.76 50.31 -10.98
CA VAL A 64 17.39 48.99 -10.77
C VAL A 64 16.53 48.04 -9.93
N PRO A 65 15.93 48.46 -8.79
CA PRO A 65 15.06 47.58 -8.00
C PRO A 65 13.83 47.10 -8.78
N PHE A 66 13.22 48.01 -9.53
CA PHE A 66 12.07 47.72 -10.38
C PHE A 66 12.43 46.77 -11.53
N ILE A 67 13.57 46.98 -12.19
CA ILE A 67 14.09 46.12 -13.25
C ILE A 67 14.38 44.72 -12.71
N LEU A 68 15.02 44.61 -11.54
CA LEU A 68 15.33 43.32 -10.92
C LEU A 68 14.06 42.56 -10.50
N GLY A 69 13.11 43.25 -9.86
CA GLY A 69 11.81 42.67 -9.50
C GLY A 69 11.02 42.22 -10.73
N THR A 70 11.01 43.04 -11.78
CA THR A 70 10.38 42.71 -13.07
C THR A 70 11.06 41.51 -13.73
N PHE A 71 12.38 41.46 -13.72
CA PHE A 71 13.14 40.32 -14.27
C PHE A 71 12.82 39.01 -13.53
N VAL A 72 12.85 39.03 -12.19
CA VAL A 72 12.54 37.86 -11.37
C VAL A 72 11.10 37.39 -11.60
N THR A 73 10.13 38.31 -11.58
CA THR A 73 8.72 37.96 -11.83
C THR A 73 8.49 37.48 -13.26
N THR A 74 9.22 38.01 -14.25
CA THR A 74 9.16 37.53 -15.65
C THR A 74 9.69 36.10 -15.75
N ILE A 75 10.85 35.81 -15.17
CA ILE A 75 11.43 34.45 -15.15
C ILE A 75 10.50 33.49 -14.43
N ALA A 76 9.97 33.90 -13.27
CA ALA A 76 9.05 33.09 -12.50
C ALA A 76 7.74 32.80 -13.27
N ALA A 77 7.20 33.79 -13.97
CA ALA A 77 6.03 33.62 -14.82
C ALA A 77 6.33 32.71 -16.01
N LEU A 78 7.46 32.87 -16.70
CA LEU A 78 7.87 31.95 -17.77
C LEU A 78 8.02 30.52 -17.28
N ALA A 79 8.68 30.32 -16.13
CA ALA A 79 8.78 29.03 -15.47
C ALA A 79 7.39 28.48 -15.08
N GLY A 80 6.51 29.34 -14.57
CA GLY A 80 5.12 29.02 -14.22
C GLY A 80 4.31 28.57 -15.43
N VAL A 81 4.45 29.21 -16.59
CA VAL A 81 3.81 28.76 -17.85
C VAL A 81 4.28 27.36 -18.22
N ILE A 82 5.60 27.12 -18.24
CA ILE A 82 6.18 25.81 -18.63
C ILE A 82 5.72 24.70 -17.67
N VAL A 83 5.85 24.93 -16.36
CA VAL A 83 5.48 23.96 -15.32
C VAL A 83 3.96 23.76 -15.31
N GLY A 84 3.19 24.83 -15.40
CA GLY A 84 1.73 24.79 -15.41
C GLY A 84 1.16 24.03 -16.60
N LEU A 85 1.70 24.26 -17.81
CA LEU A 85 1.30 23.50 -19.01
C LEU A 85 1.67 22.01 -18.87
N ASN A 86 2.87 21.70 -18.38
CA ASN A 86 3.28 20.31 -18.16
C ASN A 86 2.33 19.59 -17.18
N TRP A 87 1.94 20.24 -16.09
CA TRP A 87 0.98 19.70 -15.13
C TRP A 87 -0.42 19.59 -15.72
N PHE A 88 -0.85 20.59 -16.50
CA PHE A 88 -2.13 20.57 -17.20
C PHE A 88 -2.25 19.35 -18.13
N PHE A 89 -1.27 19.16 -19.02
CA PHE A 89 -1.28 18.02 -19.95
C PHE A 89 -1.09 16.68 -19.24
N SER A 90 -0.25 16.62 -18.20
CA SER A 90 -0.06 15.41 -17.39
C SER A 90 -1.33 15.01 -16.65
N GLY A 91 -2.05 15.97 -16.07
CA GLY A 91 -3.33 15.77 -15.42
C GLY A 91 -4.41 15.35 -16.42
N PHE A 92 -4.50 16.03 -17.56
CA PHE A 92 -5.45 15.71 -18.62
C PHE A 92 -5.26 14.29 -19.14
N LYS A 93 -4.00 13.86 -19.37
CA LYS A 93 -3.66 12.49 -19.77
C LYS A 93 -4.17 11.45 -18.76
N GLN A 94 -4.16 11.77 -17.46
CA GLN A 94 -4.69 10.88 -16.43
C GLN A 94 -6.22 10.89 -16.40
N MET A 95 -6.86 12.04 -16.61
CA MET A 95 -8.33 12.16 -16.74
C MET A 95 -8.87 11.35 -17.92
N CYS A 96 -8.17 11.35 -19.06
CA CYS A 96 -8.55 10.54 -20.23
C CYS A 96 -8.53 9.02 -19.93
N ARG A 97 -7.80 8.58 -18.90
CA ARG A 97 -7.77 7.18 -18.45
C ARG A 97 -8.83 6.92 -17.39
N LEU A 98 -10.11 7.07 -17.75
CA LEU A 98 -11.25 6.93 -16.81
C LEU A 98 -11.29 5.59 -16.08
N ARG A 99 -10.87 4.51 -16.74
CA ARG A 99 -10.85 3.16 -16.16
C ARG A 99 -9.54 2.48 -16.49
N VAL A 100 -8.98 1.80 -15.50
CA VAL A 100 -7.82 0.93 -15.72
C VAL A 100 -8.34 -0.44 -16.08
N GLN A 101 -7.86 -0.96 -17.21
CA GLN A 101 -8.20 -2.32 -17.64
C GLN A 101 -7.31 -3.27 -16.86
N LEU A 102 -7.93 -4.19 -16.12
CA LEU A 102 -7.25 -5.32 -15.51
C LEU A 102 -7.51 -6.53 -16.42
N ARG A 103 -6.48 -6.93 -17.17
CA ARG A 103 -6.52 -8.17 -17.97
C ARG A 103 -6.07 -9.36 -17.12
N TRP A 104 -4.96 -9.17 -16.40
CA TRP A 104 -4.36 -10.20 -15.56
C TRP A 104 -3.88 -9.57 -14.25
N PRO A 105 -4.34 -10.05 -13.08
CA PRO A 105 -3.80 -9.58 -11.82
C PRO A 105 -2.32 -9.93 -11.67
N GLY A 106 -1.55 -9.13 -10.93
CA GLY A 106 -0.18 -9.54 -10.63
C GLY A 106 -0.13 -10.80 -9.76
N GLU A 107 0.96 -11.54 -9.84
CA GLU A 107 1.24 -12.67 -8.93
C GLU A 107 1.59 -12.16 -7.53
N PHE A 108 1.53 -13.03 -6.53
CA PHE A 108 2.08 -12.72 -5.22
C PHE A 108 3.60 -12.63 -5.32
N TYR A 109 4.21 -11.65 -4.63
CA TYR A 109 5.67 -11.46 -4.63
C TYR A 109 6.42 -12.71 -4.15
N ARG A 110 5.84 -13.44 -3.19
CA ARG A 110 6.39 -14.68 -2.63
C ARG A 110 5.25 -15.67 -2.36
N PRO A 111 4.83 -16.49 -3.34
CA PRO A 111 3.71 -17.40 -3.18
C PRO A 111 3.95 -18.43 -2.07
N GLU A 112 5.20 -18.79 -1.79
CA GLU A 112 5.56 -19.70 -0.70
C GLU A 112 5.16 -19.12 0.66
N THR A 113 5.36 -17.81 0.86
CA THR A 113 4.97 -17.14 2.11
C THR A 113 3.46 -17.10 2.30
N VAL A 114 2.68 -17.11 1.22
CA VAL A 114 1.23 -17.20 1.26
C VAL A 114 0.79 -18.59 1.71
N SER A 115 1.37 -19.64 1.11
CA SER A 115 1.07 -21.02 1.50
C SER A 115 1.50 -21.32 2.95
N LEU A 116 2.67 -20.84 3.38
CA LEU A 116 3.12 -20.95 4.77
C LEU A 116 2.23 -20.15 5.72
N GLY A 117 1.80 -18.95 5.32
CA GLY A 117 0.87 -18.16 6.12
C GLY A 117 -0.49 -18.84 6.30
N LEU A 118 -0.97 -19.53 5.28
CA LEU A 118 -2.15 -20.41 5.35
C LEU A 118 -1.90 -21.66 6.20
N LYS A 119 -0.69 -22.22 6.27
CA LYS A 119 -0.40 -23.36 7.16
C LYS A 119 -0.28 -22.94 8.62
N GLU A 120 0.51 -21.90 8.88
CA GLU A 120 0.90 -21.50 10.23
C GLU A 120 -0.15 -20.58 10.89
N GLY A 121 -1.06 -20.00 10.11
CA GLY A 121 -1.96 -18.94 10.61
C GLY A 121 -1.19 -17.69 11.05
N LYS A 122 0.00 -17.47 10.49
CA LYS A 122 0.90 -16.36 10.81
C LYS A 122 1.41 -15.70 9.55
N LEU A 123 1.38 -14.38 9.52
CA LEU A 123 1.90 -13.60 8.39
C LEU A 123 3.38 -13.30 8.63
N ARG A 124 4.26 -14.10 8.01
CA ARG A 124 5.73 -13.94 8.12
C ARG A 124 6.23 -12.55 7.67
N SER A 125 5.45 -11.86 6.82
CA SER A 125 5.74 -10.48 6.42
C SER A 125 5.82 -9.51 7.61
N TYR A 126 5.14 -9.81 8.73
CA TYR A 126 5.10 -8.96 9.92
C TYR A 126 5.98 -9.44 11.08
N GLU A 127 6.62 -10.60 10.98
CA GLU A 127 7.47 -11.14 12.05
C GLU A 127 8.76 -10.33 12.22
N LYS A 128 9.29 -9.79 11.12
CA LYS A 128 10.50 -8.96 11.13
C LYS A 128 10.10 -7.49 10.95
N SER A 129 10.31 -6.68 11.98
CA SER A 129 10.17 -5.24 11.85
C SER A 129 11.15 -4.72 10.79
N PRO A 130 10.68 -3.99 9.76
CA PRO A 130 11.52 -3.62 8.63
C PRO A 130 12.63 -2.63 8.99
N THR A 131 12.49 -1.89 10.12
CA THR A 131 13.52 -1.00 10.64
C THR A 131 13.47 -0.88 12.17
N LEU A 132 14.57 -0.43 12.79
CA LEU A 132 14.64 -0.08 14.21
C LEU A 132 13.57 0.95 14.62
N LEU A 133 13.21 1.85 13.70
CA LEU A 133 12.15 2.84 13.94
C LEU A 133 10.80 2.18 14.14
N PHE A 134 10.42 1.22 13.28
CA PHE A 134 9.19 0.45 13.47
C PHE A 134 9.26 -0.47 14.67
N PHE A 135 10.45 -0.92 15.07
CA PHE A 135 10.62 -1.66 16.31
C PHE A 135 10.31 -0.79 17.54
N ILE A 136 10.87 0.42 17.62
CA ILE A 136 10.60 1.38 18.70
C ILE A 136 9.13 1.81 18.66
N LEU A 137 8.63 2.19 17.47
CA LEU A 137 7.24 2.58 17.30
C LEU A 137 6.28 1.43 17.63
N GLY A 138 6.67 0.20 17.33
CA GLY A 138 5.96 -1.03 17.67
C GLY A 138 5.95 -1.36 19.17
N LYS A 139 6.86 -0.79 19.97
CA LYS A 139 6.80 -0.85 21.43
C LYS A 139 5.76 0.13 21.99
N ILE A 140 5.66 1.32 21.40
CA ILE A 140 4.72 2.37 21.82
C ILE A 140 3.30 2.04 21.31
N TRP A 141 3.21 1.59 20.07
CA TRP A 141 1.96 1.27 19.39
C TRP A 141 2.08 -0.10 18.74
N SER A 142 1.52 -1.12 19.40
CA SER A 142 1.62 -2.53 18.96
C SER A 142 1.18 -2.76 17.51
N ASN A 143 0.25 -1.94 17.01
CA ASN A 143 -0.26 -2.05 15.64
C ASN A 143 0.74 -1.56 14.57
N ALA A 144 1.74 -0.75 14.93
CA ALA A 144 2.75 -0.25 13.99
C ALA A 144 3.62 -1.37 13.39
N LYS A 145 3.64 -2.55 14.02
CA LYS A 145 4.31 -3.75 13.49
C LYS A 145 3.62 -4.32 12.25
N TYR A 146 2.34 -4.02 12.04
CA TYR A 146 1.52 -4.60 10.97
C TYR A 146 1.36 -3.70 9.74
N ILE A 147 2.28 -2.75 9.53
CA ILE A 147 2.24 -1.88 8.35
C ILE A 147 2.64 -2.67 7.09
N SER A 148 1.85 -2.62 6.03
CA SER A 148 2.22 -3.24 4.73
C SER A 148 3.54 -2.69 4.22
N GLU A 149 4.33 -3.46 3.46
CA GLU A 149 5.64 -3.03 2.96
C GLU A 149 5.52 -1.77 2.08
N ILE A 150 4.48 -1.69 1.26
CA ILE A 150 4.15 -0.51 0.43
C ILE A 150 3.92 0.72 1.33
N SER A 151 3.02 0.63 2.31
CA SER A 151 2.74 1.75 3.23
C SER A 151 3.95 2.09 4.11
N GLY A 152 4.69 1.06 4.52
CA GLY A 152 5.91 1.17 5.31
C GLY A 152 7.04 1.87 4.55
N GLN A 153 7.14 1.70 3.23
CA GLN A 153 8.08 2.46 2.40
C GLN A 153 7.76 3.97 2.43
N ILE A 154 6.48 4.34 2.33
CA ILE A 154 6.05 5.75 2.38
C ILE A 154 6.31 6.34 3.77
N VAL A 155 6.01 5.60 4.84
CA VAL A 155 6.34 6.03 6.21
C VAL A 155 7.85 6.20 6.40
N ARG A 156 8.68 5.28 5.89
CA ARG A 156 10.14 5.42 5.91
C ARG A 156 10.61 6.66 5.19
N TRP A 157 10.05 6.96 4.02
CA TRP A 157 10.38 8.18 3.28
C TRP A 157 10.00 9.44 4.07
N ASN A 158 8.82 9.47 4.70
CA ASN A 158 8.40 10.60 5.52
C ASN A 158 9.31 10.79 6.74
N ILE A 159 9.70 9.72 7.43
CA ILE A 159 10.59 9.84 8.59
C ILE A 159 12.00 10.26 8.17
N ARG A 160 12.54 9.70 7.07
CA ARG A 160 13.82 10.16 6.52
C ARG A 160 13.75 11.63 6.15
N PHE A 161 12.64 12.07 5.55
CA PHE A 161 12.42 13.48 5.24
C PHE A 161 12.46 14.35 6.51
N ILE A 162 11.79 13.94 7.60
CA ILE A 162 11.81 14.66 8.88
C ILE A 162 13.25 14.82 9.41
N TRP A 163 14.05 13.75 9.38
CA TRP A 163 15.46 13.83 9.78
C TRP A 163 16.27 14.76 8.88
N THR A 164 16.08 14.70 7.56
CA THR A 164 16.74 15.64 6.64
C THR A 164 16.29 17.08 6.84
N ALA A 165 15.02 17.30 7.15
CA ALA A 165 14.46 18.62 7.42
C ALA A 165 15.02 19.20 8.73
N LEU A 166 15.19 18.37 9.77
CA LEU A 166 15.81 18.77 11.02
C LEU A 166 17.29 19.15 10.81
N ALA A 167 18.06 18.32 10.08
CA ALA A 167 19.43 18.63 9.74
C ALA A 167 19.53 19.93 8.92
N PHE A 168 18.63 20.11 7.95
CA PHE A 168 18.54 21.32 7.15
C PHE A 168 18.19 22.55 8.00
N ALA A 169 17.28 22.43 8.98
CA ALA A 169 16.95 23.52 9.91
C ALA A 169 18.16 23.95 10.75
N ILE A 170 18.99 23.01 11.18
CA ILE A 170 20.25 23.29 11.89
C ILE A 170 21.22 24.05 10.97
N ILE A 171 21.42 23.58 9.75
CA ILE A 171 22.27 24.25 8.75
C ILE A 171 21.77 25.67 8.49
N LEU A 172 20.46 25.82 8.29
CA LEU A 172 19.81 27.11 8.07
C LEU A 172 20.02 28.04 9.28
N HIS A 173 19.91 27.53 10.50
CA HIS A 173 20.19 28.30 11.72
C HIS A 173 21.61 28.85 11.74
N PHE A 174 22.60 28.01 11.45
CA PHE A 174 23.99 28.46 11.39
C PHE A 174 24.25 29.42 10.23
N LEU A 175 23.57 29.24 9.09
CA LEU A 175 23.64 30.16 7.94
C LEU A 175 23.09 31.55 8.29
N PHE A 176 21.92 31.63 8.93
CA PHE A 176 21.38 32.93 9.36
C PHE A 176 22.23 33.56 10.47
N LYS A 177 22.78 32.74 11.38
CA LYS A 177 23.72 33.21 12.40
C LYS A 177 25.02 33.74 11.80
N SER A 178 25.52 33.14 10.72
CA SER A 178 26.70 33.65 10.02
C SER A 178 26.38 34.95 9.25
N LEU A 179 25.19 35.06 8.66
CA LEU A 179 24.72 36.27 8.01
C LEU A 179 24.64 37.49 8.96
N VAL A 180 24.51 37.29 10.27
CA VAL A 180 24.57 38.39 11.26
C VAL A 180 25.93 39.10 11.27
N PHE A 181 27.00 38.44 10.85
CA PHE A 181 28.32 39.07 10.73
C PHE A 181 28.49 39.87 9.43
N LEU A 182 27.65 39.62 8.42
CA LEU A 182 27.74 40.25 7.11
C LEU A 182 27.62 41.78 7.16
N PRO A 183 26.68 42.41 7.91
CA PRO A 183 26.61 43.86 8.01
C PRO A 183 27.89 44.52 8.54
N LYS A 184 28.56 43.89 9.52
CA LYS A 184 29.82 44.41 10.08
C LYS A 184 30.94 44.34 9.04
N TYR A 185 31.06 43.20 8.36
CA TYR A 185 32.05 42.99 7.32
C TYR A 185 31.87 43.97 6.14
N LEU A 186 30.64 44.20 5.68
CA LEU A 186 30.35 45.16 4.62
C LEU A 186 30.64 46.61 5.06
N SER A 187 30.37 46.96 6.32
CA SER A 187 30.72 48.26 6.88
C SER A 187 32.23 48.48 6.94
N GLU A 188 33.02 47.48 7.31
CA GLU A 188 34.48 47.55 7.35
C GLU A 188 35.10 47.72 5.96
N LEU A 189 34.43 47.20 4.92
CA LEU A 189 34.80 47.41 3.51
C LEU A 189 34.38 48.79 2.97
N GLY A 190 33.73 49.63 3.77
CA GLY A 190 33.28 50.97 3.35
C GLY A 190 32.04 50.97 2.45
N LEU A 191 31.28 49.87 2.39
CA LEU A 191 30.07 49.74 1.57
C LEU A 191 28.80 50.32 2.22
N GLY A 192 28.93 50.92 3.41
CA GLY A 192 27.85 51.58 4.14
C GLY A 192 27.37 50.82 5.38
N THR A 193 26.52 51.46 6.18
CA THR A 193 25.92 50.91 7.41
C THR A 193 24.40 50.81 7.27
N GLY A 194 23.77 49.89 7.99
CA GLY A 194 22.30 49.76 8.05
C GLY A 194 21.70 48.59 7.25
N TYR A 195 22.48 47.56 6.92
CA TYR A 195 21.95 46.36 6.25
C TYR A 195 20.91 45.65 7.12
N VAL A 196 19.73 45.37 6.54
CA VAL A 196 18.65 44.65 7.22
C VAL A 196 18.71 43.18 6.85
N LEU A 197 18.78 42.32 7.88
CA LEU A 197 18.81 40.88 7.72
C LEU A 197 17.38 40.30 7.78
N PRO A 198 16.98 39.42 6.86
CA PRO A 198 15.70 38.75 6.96
C PRO A 198 15.63 37.83 8.18
N SER A 199 14.43 37.68 8.74
CA SER A 199 14.19 36.75 9.85
C SER A 199 14.17 35.30 9.35
N PRO A 200 14.82 34.34 10.03
CA PRO A 200 14.73 32.91 9.68
C PRO A 200 13.39 32.26 10.05
N MET A 201 12.55 32.94 10.84
CA MET A 201 11.31 32.39 11.39
C MET A 201 10.35 31.79 10.35
N PRO A 202 10.13 32.40 9.17
CA PRO A 202 9.25 31.82 8.14
C PRO A 202 9.70 30.43 7.68
N PHE A 203 11.01 30.19 7.57
CA PHE A 203 11.55 28.88 7.21
C PHE A 203 11.34 27.85 8.31
N TYR A 204 11.55 28.22 9.57
CA TYR A 204 11.29 27.32 10.69
C TYR A 204 9.81 26.96 10.79
N ASN A 205 8.93 27.94 10.62
CA ASN A 205 7.49 27.70 10.61
C ASN A 205 7.08 26.77 9.46
N LEU A 206 7.61 27.00 8.25
CA LEU A 206 7.36 26.14 7.09
C LEU A 206 7.84 24.71 7.36
N LEU A 207 9.08 24.53 7.82
CA LEU A 207 9.66 23.21 8.11
C LEU A 207 8.90 22.49 9.23
N ALA A 208 8.55 23.21 10.30
CA ALA A 208 7.78 22.66 11.42
C ALA A 208 6.41 22.17 10.96
N ILE A 209 5.66 22.99 10.22
CA ILE A 209 4.34 22.62 9.68
C ILE A 209 4.48 21.40 8.76
N VAL A 210 5.44 21.39 7.84
CA VAL A 210 5.64 20.28 6.90
C VAL A 210 6.02 18.99 7.64
N CYS A 211 6.89 19.06 8.65
CA CYS A 211 7.23 17.91 9.49
C CYS A 211 6.02 17.35 10.23
N ILE A 212 5.19 18.22 10.83
CA ILE A 212 3.94 17.82 11.51
C ILE A 212 3.01 17.12 10.51
N LEU A 213 2.79 17.72 9.33
CA LEU A 213 1.90 17.15 8.31
C LEU A 213 2.41 15.79 7.80
N LYS A 214 3.72 15.64 7.56
CA LYS A 214 4.34 14.37 7.16
C LYS A 214 4.18 13.29 8.23
N LEU A 215 4.30 13.67 9.50
CA LEU A 215 4.08 12.78 10.65
C LEU A 215 2.60 12.38 10.79
N VAL A 216 1.66 13.31 10.61
CA VAL A 216 0.22 13.02 10.58
C VAL A 216 -0.11 12.03 9.46
N ILE A 217 0.42 12.25 8.25
CA ILE A 217 0.24 11.33 7.13
C ILE A 217 0.86 9.97 7.45
N ALA A 218 2.07 9.93 8.03
CA ALA A 218 2.71 8.67 8.42
C ALA A 218 1.88 7.88 9.43
N PHE A 219 1.30 8.54 10.44
CA PHE A 219 0.43 7.89 11.41
C PHE A 219 -0.91 7.46 10.83
N SER A 220 -1.46 8.20 9.87
CA SER A 220 -2.71 7.82 9.19
C SER A 220 -2.59 6.53 8.35
N LEU A 221 -1.36 6.13 8.01
CA LEU A 221 -1.07 4.88 7.28
C LEU A 221 -0.92 3.67 8.22
N ILE A 222 -0.82 3.88 9.53
CA ILE A 222 -0.74 2.80 10.50
C ILE A 222 -2.12 2.16 10.63
N PRO A 223 -2.25 0.83 10.47
CA PRO A 223 -3.54 0.18 10.59
C PRO A 223 -4.08 0.29 12.02
N LEU A 224 -5.32 0.75 12.16
CA LEU A 224 -6.00 0.85 13.46
C LEU A 224 -6.37 -0.53 14.04
N LYS A 225 -6.53 -1.53 13.18
CA LYS A 225 -6.85 -2.91 13.54
C LYS A 225 -5.73 -3.83 13.10
N LYS A 226 -5.40 -4.82 13.92
CA LYS A 226 -4.46 -5.88 13.54
C LYS A 226 -5.02 -6.62 12.32
N PRO A 227 -4.21 -6.87 11.28
CA PRO A 227 -4.65 -7.67 10.15
C PRO A 227 -5.01 -9.06 10.66
N GLY A 228 -6.11 -9.61 10.15
CA GLY A 228 -6.47 -10.99 10.41
C GLY A 228 -5.35 -11.92 9.93
N ALA A 229 -5.11 -12.98 10.69
CA ALA A 229 -4.37 -14.16 10.23
C ALA A 229 -5.24 -15.42 10.43
N THR A 230 -6.56 -15.24 10.35
CA THR A 230 -7.52 -16.33 10.60
C THR A 230 -7.68 -17.16 9.35
N ARG A 231 -7.84 -18.46 9.56
CA ARG A 231 -7.96 -19.47 8.51
C ARG A 231 -8.87 -20.59 8.96
N GLU A 232 -9.52 -21.22 8.00
CA GLU A 232 -10.15 -22.51 8.20
C GLU A 232 -9.10 -23.61 8.02
N MET A 233 -9.10 -24.59 8.91
CA MET A 233 -8.30 -25.80 8.78
C MET A 233 -9.24 -26.99 8.76
N ASP A 234 -8.94 -27.95 7.89
CA ASP A 234 -9.58 -29.24 7.95
C ASP A 234 -8.60 -30.33 7.51
N SER A 235 -8.83 -31.56 7.93
CA SER A 235 -8.00 -32.70 7.57
C SER A 235 -8.88 -33.88 7.21
N MET A 236 -8.59 -34.50 6.08
CA MET A 236 -9.34 -35.64 5.58
C MET A 236 -8.37 -36.72 5.13
N ILE A 237 -8.67 -37.96 5.49
CA ILE A 237 -7.96 -39.12 4.98
C ILE A 237 -8.58 -39.49 3.63
N VAL A 238 -7.77 -39.50 2.58
CA VAL A 238 -8.20 -39.90 1.25
C VAL A 238 -7.76 -41.34 1.02
N GLU A 239 -8.74 -42.24 0.93
CA GLU A 239 -8.51 -43.66 0.67
C GLU A 239 -8.69 -43.91 -0.83
N GLY A 240 -7.61 -44.25 -1.54
CA GLY A 240 -7.69 -44.48 -2.98
C GLY A 240 -6.42 -45.08 -3.56
N ARG A 241 -6.58 -45.89 -4.62
CA ARG A 241 -5.44 -46.40 -5.40
C ARG A 241 -5.01 -45.33 -6.40
N GLY A 242 -3.92 -44.61 -6.12
CA GLY A 242 -3.35 -43.68 -7.10
C GLY A 242 -2.40 -42.64 -6.50
N HIS A 243 -1.60 -42.02 -7.37
CA HIS A 243 -0.74 -40.91 -6.99
C HIS A 243 -1.59 -39.68 -6.63
N PRO A 244 -1.22 -38.86 -5.61
CA PRO A 244 -1.98 -37.67 -5.19
C PRO A 244 -2.25 -36.64 -6.29
N SER A 245 -1.53 -36.72 -7.41
CA SER A 245 -1.75 -35.87 -8.58
C SER A 245 -3.17 -35.97 -9.14
N VAL A 246 -3.81 -37.14 -9.06
CA VAL A 246 -5.21 -37.31 -9.50
C VAL A 246 -6.14 -36.52 -8.58
N PHE A 247 -5.93 -36.62 -7.27
CA PHE A 247 -6.66 -35.84 -6.28
C PHE A 247 -6.49 -34.32 -6.51
N PHE A 248 -5.26 -33.85 -6.74
CA PHE A 248 -5.02 -32.43 -7.03
C PHE A 248 -5.66 -31.97 -8.34
N ALA A 249 -5.63 -32.79 -9.40
CA ALA A 249 -6.29 -32.45 -10.67
C ALA A 249 -7.82 -32.31 -10.48
N ILE A 250 -8.42 -33.20 -9.69
CA ILE A 250 -9.84 -33.16 -9.35
C ILE A 250 -10.15 -31.93 -8.49
N LEU A 251 -9.32 -31.63 -7.50
CA LEU A 251 -9.47 -30.44 -6.66
C LEU A 251 -9.41 -29.16 -7.49
N GLU A 252 -8.44 -29.07 -8.40
CA GLU A 252 -8.25 -27.95 -9.32
C GLU A 252 -9.47 -27.78 -10.24
N GLU A 253 -10.02 -28.88 -10.76
CA GLU A 253 -11.24 -28.84 -11.58
C GLU A 253 -12.48 -28.44 -10.76
N GLY A 254 -12.66 -29.03 -9.58
CA GLY A 254 -13.74 -28.69 -8.66
C GLY A 254 -13.65 -27.25 -8.15
N SER A 255 -12.44 -26.70 -8.06
CA SER A 255 -12.21 -25.32 -7.64
C SER A 255 -12.84 -24.28 -8.58
N LYS A 256 -13.25 -24.65 -9.80
CA LYS A 256 -13.96 -23.76 -10.73
C LYS A 256 -15.22 -23.13 -10.12
N ILE A 257 -15.76 -23.67 -9.03
CA ILE A 257 -16.80 -23.02 -8.22
C ILE A 257 -16.39 -21.63 -7.68
N PHE A 258 -15.10 -21.41 -7.45
CA PHE A 258 -14.54 -20.12 -7.01
C PHE A 258 -14.19 -19.18 -8.17
N ALA A 259 -14.32 -19.64 -9.41
CA ALA A 259 -13.93 -18.87 -10.58
C ALA A 259 -14.85 -17.66 -10.74
N HIS A 260 -14.24 -16.49 -10.94
CA HIS A 260 -15.00 -15.29 -11.32
C HIS A 260 -15.43 -15.41 -12.78
N LYS A 261 -16.61 -14.90 -13.14
CA LYS A 261 -17.18 -15.06 -14.49
C LYS A 261 -16.17 -14.64 -15.58
N GLY A 262 -15.77 -15.60 -16.42
CA GLY A 262 -14.83 -15.37 -17.53
C GLY A 262 -13.34 -15.49 -17.17
N PHE A 263 -12.99 -15.70 -15.89
CA PHE A 263 -11.60 -15.84 -15.44
C PHE A 263 -11.38 -17.16 -14.72
N SER A 264 -10.40 -17.95 -15.16
CA SER A 264 -9.99 -19.17 -14.48
C SER A 264 -9.27 -18.86 -13.17
N ASN A 265 -9.37 -19.78 -12.21
CA ASN A 265 -8.53 -19.74 -11.01
C ASN A 265 -7.06 -19.89 -11.37
N ARG A 266 -6.21 -19.37 -10.49
CA ARG A 266 -4.77 -19.58 -10.53
C ARG A 266 -4.41 -20.77 -9.69
N ILE A 267 -3.50 -21.59 -10.21
CA ILE A 267 -3.08 -22.84 -9.60
C ILE A 267 -1.56 -22.81 -9.52
N SER A 268 -1.04 -23.01 -8.31
CA SER A 268 0.40 -23.10 -8.05
C SER A 268 0.68 -24.37 -7.26
N ARG A 269 1.34 -25.35 -7.88
CA ARG A 269 1.73 -26.61 -7.23
C ARG A 269 3.09 -26.46 -6.57
N SER A 270 3.23 -26.97 -5.35
CA SER A 270 4.52 -27.05 -4.66
C SER A 270 5.34 -28.21 -5.21
N ARG A 271 6.66 -28.09 -5.12
CA ARG A 271 7.56 -29.24 -5.36
C ARG A 271 7.37 -30.29 -4.27
N PRO A 272 7.56 -31.59 -4.57
CA PRO A 272 7.61 -32.62 -3.55
C PRO A 272 8.76 -32.34 -2.59
N VAL A 273 8.49 -32.42 -1.29
CA VAL A 273 9.47 -32.26 -0.22
C VAL A 273 9.45 -33.52 0.64
N VAL A 274 10.62 -34.11 0.91
CA VAL A 274 10.75 -35.23 1.85
C VAL A 274 10.79 -34.65 3.26
N CYS A 275 9.86 -35.09 4.10
CA CYS A 275 9.77 -34.70 5.50
C CYS A 275 10.78 -35.48 6.36
N GLU A 276 10.99 -35.02 7.59
CA GLU A 276 11.94 -35.66 8.54
C GLU A 276 11.55 -37.09 8.89
N ASP A 277 10.26 -37.42 8.82
CA ASP A 277 9.72 -38.77 9.01
C ASP A 277 9.82 -39.65 7.74
N GLY A 278 10.49 -39.18 6.70
CA GLY A 278 10.72 -39.93 5.46
C GLY A 278 9.55 -39.92 4.47
N GLU A 279 8.39 -39.39 4.87
CA GLU A 279 7.23 -39.23 3.99
C GLU A 279 7.43 -38.07 3.00
N THR A 280 6.75 -38.16 1.86
CA THR A 280 6.74 -37.10 0.85
C THR A 280 5.52 -36.20 1.03
N MET A 281 5.73 -34.89 0.95
CA MET A 281 4.68 -33.86 0.99
C MET A 281 4.59 -33.13 -0.35
N ILE A 282 3.37 -33.04 -0.89
CA ILE A 282 3.05 -32.28 -2.11
C ILE A 282 1.83 -31.42 -1.80
N GLY A 283 1.74 -30.20 -2.33
CA GLY A 283 0.56 -29.37 -2.18
C GLY A 283 0.21 -28.57 -3.42
N THR A 284 -1.01 -28.07 -3.46
CA THR A 284 -1.52 -27.17 -4.49
C THR A 284 -2.20 -25.97 -3.84
N LEU A 285 -1.85 -24.77 -4.31
CA LEU A 285 -2.49 -23.52 -3.93
C LEU A 285 -3.41 -23.09 -5.08
N VAL A 286 -4.68 -22.95 -4.78
CA VAL A 286 -5.69 -22.41 -5.68
C VAL A 286 -6.07 -21.02 -5.21
N GLU A 287 -6.00 -20.06 -6.12
CA GLU A 287 -6.41 -18.67 -5.92
C GLU A 287 -7.55 -18.32 -6.89
N SER A 288 -8.66 -17.82 -6.35
CA SER A 288 -9.72 -17.20 -7.15
C SER A 288 -9.31 -15.82 -7.68
N PHE A 289 -10.01 -15.33 -8.70
CA PHE A 289 -9.72 -14.02 -9.26
C PHE A 289 -9.82 -12.91 -8.19
N PRO A 290 -8.78 -12.07 -8.03
CA PRO A 290 -8.78 -11.00 -7.03
C PRO A 290 -9.81 -9.92 -7.34
N GLU A 291 -10.75 -9.76 -6.42
CA GLU A 291 -11.75 -8.70 -6.45
C GLU A 291 -11.20 -7.43 -5.80
N TYR A 292 -11.43 -6.29 -6.45
CA TYR A 292 -10.97 -5.01 -5.93
C TYR A 292 -11.75 -4.58 -4.69
N ILE A 293 -11.04 -4.15 -3.65
CA ILE A 293 -11.62 -3.60 -2.42
C ILE A 293 -11.10 -2.19 -2.13
N LYS A 294 -11.90 -1.39 -1.42
CA LYS A 294 -11.53 0.00 -1.09
C LYS A 294 -10.26 0.02 -0.22
N THR A 295 -9.32 0.89 -0.56
CA THR A 295 -8.05 1.08 0.14
C THR A 295 -8.20 2.01 1.35
N SER A 296 -7.48 1.71 2.43
CA SER A 296 -7.38 2.57 3.62
C SER A 296 -6.49 3.80 3.39
N SER A 297 -5.60 3.76 2.40
CA SER A 297 -4.67 4.85 2.06
C SER A 297 -5.34 6.11 1.50
N LYS A 298 -6.62 6.05 1.15
CA LYS A 298 -7.33 7.12 0.44
C LYS A 298 -7.36 8.44 1.22
N THR A 299 -7.55 8.39 2.54
CA THR A 299 -7.58 9.60 3.40
C THR A 299 -6.22 10.30 3.41
N ALA A 300 -5.14 9.54 3.63
CA ALA A 300 -3.77 10.02 3.57
C ALA A 300 -3.42 10.62 2.19
N ALA A 301 -3.91 10.00 1.12
CA ALA A 301 -3.71 10.46 -0.25
C ALA A 301 -4.41 11.80 -0.51
N LEU A 302 -5.67 11.94 -0.08
CA LEU A 302 -6.46 13.16 -0.20
C LEU A 302 -5.84 14.31 0.61
N LEU A 303 -5.40 14.03 1.83
CA LEU A 303 -4.73 15.01 2.68
C LEU A 303 -3.44 15.50 2.03
N SER A 304 -2.61 14.58 1.52
CA SER A 304 -1.37 14.91 0.81
C SER A 304 -1.66 15.72 -0.45
N LEU A 305 -2.72 15.39 -1.19
CA LEU A 305 -3.11 16.12 -2.40
C LEU A 305 -3.52 17.55 -2.08
N LEU A 306 -4.40 17.74 -1.09
CA LEU A 306 -4.86 19.06 -0.67
C LEU A 306 -3.70 19.95 -0.21
N ILE A 307 -2.86 19.45 0.69
CA ILE A 307 -1.70 20.18 1.22
C ILE A 307 -0.74 20.53 0.08
N GLY A 308 -0.41 19.55 -0.77
CA GLY A 308 0.50 19.75 -1.90
C GLY A 308 -0.02 20.82 -2.86
N SER A 309 -1.30 20.75 -3.23
CA SER A 309 -1.93 21.73 -4.11
C SER A 309 -1.92 23.14 -3.52
N VAL A 310 -2.27 23.30 -2.25
CA VAL A 310 -2.27 24.61 -1.57
C VAL A 310 -0.87 25.19 -1.50
N MET A 311 0.13 24.41 -1.07
CA MET A 311 1.52 24.88 -0.97
C MET A 311 2.08 25.32 -2.32
N VAL A 312 1.84 24.53 -3.37
CA VAL A 312 2.27 24.88 -4.73
C VAL A 312 1.57 26.13 -5.22
N LEU A 313 0.25 26.22 -5.08
CA LEU A 313 -0.53 27.38 -5.54
C LEU A 313 -0.08 28.66 -4.83
N VAL A 314 0.00 28.64 -3.50
CA VAL A 314 0.46 29.78 -2.71
C VAL A 314 1.90 30.13 -3.09
N GLY A 315 2.78 29.15 -3.30
CA GLY A 315 4.17 29.40 -3.64
C GLY A 315 4.33 30.11 -4.99
N PHE A 316 3.62 29.63 -6.02
CA PHE A 316 3.62 30.30 -7.32
C PHE A 316 2.97 31.69 -7.24
N LEU A 317 1.83 31.82 -6.56
CA LEU A 317 1.12 33.09 -6.44
C LEU A 317 1.99 34.15 -5.76
N GLN A 318 2.68 33.78 -4.67
CA GLN A 318 3.56 34.69 -3.94
C GLN A 318 4.77 35.14 -4.78
N ILE A 319 5.37 34.26 -5.59
CA ILE A 319 6.49 34.65 -6.47
C ILE A 319 5.99 35.52 -7.64
N ILE A 320 4.87 35.16 -8.27
CA ILE A 320 4.34 35.89 -9.44
C ILE A 320 3.85 37.28 -9.04
N LEU A 321 3.21 37.40 -7.87
CA LEU A 321 2.72 38.66 -7.32
C LEU A 321 3.78 39.42 -6.52
N MET A 322 5.03 38.95 -6.51
CA MET A 322 6.11 39.59 -5.76
C MET A 322 6.40 40.98 -6.34
N GLN A 323 5.94 42.02 -5.66
CA GLN A 323 6.21 43.43 -6.00
C GLN A 323 7.20 44.01 -4.99
N TYR A 324 8.49 43.80 -5.23
CA TYR A 324 9.57 44.36 -4.42
C TYR A 324 10.46 45.31 -5.23
N PRO A 325 10.71 46.54 -4.75
CA PRO A 325 9.92 47.31 -3.79
C PRO A 325 8.61 47.84 -4.42
N ALA A 326 7.55 48.01 -3.63
CA ALA A 326 6.28 48.59 -4.10
C ALA A 326 6.35 50.11 -4.36
N PHE A 327 7.47 50.75 -4.02
CA PHE A 327 7.71 52.19 -4.15
C PHE A 327 9.08 52.43 -4.79
N SER A 328 9.29 53.61 -5.39
CA SER A 328 10.60 54.01 -5.91
C SER A 328 11.56 54.20 -4.73
N VAL A 329 12.56 53.33 -4.65
CA VAL A 329 13.64 53.37 -3.64
C VAL A 329 14.94 53.55 -4.39
N THR A 330 15.86 54.34 -3.85
CA THR A 330 17.20 54.49 -4.44
C THR A 330 17.93 53.14 -4.46
N TYR A 331 18.82 52.93 -5.43
CA TYR A 331 19.50 51.63 -5.55
C TYR A 331 20.30 51.27 -4.29
N GLU A 332 20.92 52.25 -3.63
CA GLU A 332 21.68 52.06 -2.38
C GLU A 332 20.79 51.56 -1.25
N GLU A 333 19.64 52.20 -1.04
CA GLU A 333 18.66 51.79 -0.04
C GLU A 333 18.08 50.40 -0.35
N PHE A 334 17.84 50.09 -1.62
CA PHE A 334 17.39 48.76 -2.02
C PHE A 334 18.39 47.66 -1.67
N PHE A 335 19.66 47.81 -2.07
CA PHE A 335 20.69 46.82 -1.77
C PHE A 335 20.92 46.65 -0.27
N ARG A 336 20.77 47.75 0.48
CA ARG A 336 20.95 47.75 1.93
C ARG A 336 19.77 47.12 2.69
N LEU A 337 18.54 47.49 2.35
CA LEU A 337 17.35 47.18 3.16
C LEU A 337 16.54 46.01 2.61
N HIS A 338 16.54 45.78 1.29
CA HIS A 338 15.55 44.93 0.64
C HIS A 338 16.13 43.73 -0.13
N ALA A 339 17.35 43.83 -0.67
CA ALA A 339 17.91 42.78 -1.51
C ALA A 339 18.03 41.42 -0.81
N LEU A 340 18.53 41.38 0.43
CA LEU A 340 18.62 40.12 1.20
C LEU A 340 17.25 39.54 1.54
N SER A 341 16.25 40.39 1.86
CA SER A 341 14.88 39.94 2.08
C SER A 341 14.29 39.34 0.81
N MET A 342 14.42 40.04 -0.33
CA MET A 342 13.94 39.57 -1.62
C MET A 342 14.51 38.18 -1.97
N VAL A 343 15.82 37.99 -1.81
CA VAL A 343 16.48 36.70 -2.06
C VAL A 343 15.94 35.63 -1.11
N SER A 344 15.84 35.94 0.18
CA SER A 344 15.29 35.03 1.19
C SER A 344 13.84 34.62 0.88
N ASP A 345 12.99 35.56 0.49
CA ASP A 345 11.58 35.30 0.17
C ASP A 345 11.44 34.43 -1.09
N ILE A 346 12.25 34.68 -2.13
CA ILE A 346 12.32 33.81 -3.31
C ILE A 346 12.70 32.38 -2.91
N PHE A 347 13.75 32.20 -2.10
CA PHE A 347 14.14 30.88 -1.62
C PHE A 347 13.03 30.20 -0.81
N LEU A 348 12.33 30.95 0.05
CA LEU A 348 11.22 30.43 0.84
C LEU A 348 10.07 29.93 -0.06
N TYR A 349 9.66 30.72 -1.05
CA TYR A 349 8.56 30.35 -1.93
C TYR A 349 8.93 29.20 -2.87
N VAL A 350 10.17 29.17 -3.38
CA VAL A 350 10.66 28.02 -4.16
C VAL A 350 10.69 26.76 -3.29
N ALA A 351 11.17 26.84 -2.05
CA ALA A 351 11.12 25.72 -1.12
C ALA A 351 9.69 25.24 -0.87
N MET A 352 8.74 26.16 -0.70
CA MET A 352 7.32 25.83 -0.54
C MET A 352 6.74 25.10 -1.76
N ILE A 353 7.09 25.51 -2.99
CA ILE A 353 6.70 24.81 -4.22
C ILE A 353 7.29 23.40 -4.26
N LEU A 354 8.59 23.24 -3.97
CA LEU A 354 9.27 21.94 -3.99
C LEU A 354 8.69 20.97 -2.95
N LEU A 355 8.40 21.46 -1.74
CA LEU A 355 7.75 20.69 -0.68
C LEU A 355 6.32 20.32 -1.07
N GLY A 356 5.57 21.26 -1.64
CA GLY A 356 4.23 21.00 -2.17
C GLY A 356 4.23 19.93 -3.27
N LYS A 357 5.18 19.98 -4.20
CA LYS A 357 5.38 18.94 -5.22
C LYS A 357 5.67 17.57 -4.59
N SER A 358 6.50 17.50 -3.54
CA SER A 358 6.77 16.25 -2.80
C SER A 358 5.48 15.65 -2.23
N PHE A 359 4.57 16.47 -1.71
CA PHE A 359 3.24 15.99 -1.27
C PHE A 359 2.36 15.53 -2.43
N LEU A 360 2.38 16.20 -3.58
CA LEU A 360 1.65 15.76 -4.78
C LEU A 360 2.16 14.41 -5.30
N ASP A 361 3.47 14.22 -5.34
CA ASP A 361 4.08 12.95 -5.76
C ASP A 361 3.72 11.81 -4.79
N GLN A 362 3.71 12.10 -3.48
CA GLN A 362 3.24 11.16 -2.46
C GLN A 362 1.74 10.85 -2.59
N ALA A 363 0.91 11.86 -2.86
CA ALA A 363 -0.52 11.67 -3.08
C ALA A 363 -0.77 10.74 -4.28
N ARG A 364 -0.03 10.95 -5.38
CA ARG A 364 -0.07 10.09 -6.56
C ARG A 364 0.31 8.65 -6.22
N ALA A 365 1.40 8.44 -5.47
CA ALA A 365 1.83 7.12 -5.06
C ALA A 365 0.76 6.42 -4.19
N LEU A 366 0.16 7.13 -3.23
CA LEU A 366 -0.89 6.61 -2.35
C LEU A 366 -2.20 6.30 -3.10
N MET A 367 -2.59 7.13 -4.07
CA MET A 367 -3.76 6.87 -4.93
C MET A 367 -3.53 5.74 -5.93
N ALA A 368 -2.27 5.44 -6.27
CA ALA A 368 -1.95 4.33 -7.17
C ALA A 368 -2.03 2.96 -6.48
N VAL A 369 -2.05 2.88 -5.15
CA VAL A 369 -2.18 1.60 -4.43
C VAL A 369 -3.57 1.01 -4.66
N TYR A 370 -3.61 -0.24 -5.12
CA TYR A 370 -4.81 -1.05 -5.25
C TYR A 370 -4.79 -2.14 -4.19
N ARG A 371 -5.97 -2.44 -3.63
CA ARG A 371 -6.15 -3.52 -2.68
C ARG A 371 -7.12 -4.54 -3.26
N PHE A 372 -6.78 -5.80 -3.07
CA PHE A 372 -7.49 -6.93 -3.64
C PHE A 372 -7.88 -7.92 -2.56
N ARG A 373 -8.98 -8.62 -2.78
CA ARG A 373 -9.46 -9.73 -1.99
C ARG A 373 -9.61 -10.94 -2.90
N SER A 374 -8.99 -12.05 -2.54
CA SER A 374 -9.04 -13.31 -3.29
C SER A 374 -9.26 -14.46 -2.33
N SER A 375 -10.19 -15.35 -2.64
CA SER A 375 -10.31 -16.63 -1.95
C SER A 375 -9.10 -17.50 -2.26
N LEU A 376 -8.46 -18.03 -1.22
CA LEU A 376 -7.36 -18.98 -1.31
C LEU A 376 -7.79 -20.33 -0.72
N VAL A 377 -7.43 -21.40 -1.42
CA VAL A 377 -7.54 -22.77 -0.94
C VAL A 377 -6.19 -23.43 -1.15
N TYR A 378 -5.57 -23.88 -0.06
CA TYR A 378 -4.33 -24.65 -0.11
C TYR A 378 -4.61 -26.06 0.40
N ALA A 379 -4.26 -27.06 -0.40
CA ALA A 379 -4.34 -28.45 -0.01
C ALA A 379 -2.94 -29.07 -0.04
N GLU A 380 -2.56 -29.79 1.01
CA GLU A 380 -1.35 -30.60 1.06
C GLU A 380 -1.70 -32.07 1.27
N ALA A 381 -1.06 -32.93 0.50
CA ALA A 381 -1.09 -34.38 0.68
C ALA A 381 0.26 -34.81 1.28
N LYS A 382 0.20 -35.62 2.32
CA LYS A 382 1.37 -36.23 2.95
C LYS A 382 1.21 -37.75 2.96
N GLY A 383 2.25 -38.46 2.55
CA GLY A 383 2.32 -39.91 2.57
C GLY A 383 3.54 -40.46 1.84
N GLU A 384 3.66 -41.78 1.80
CA GLU A 384 4.72 -42.48 1.07
C GLU A 384 4.29 -42.64 -0.40
N PHE A 385 4.66 -41.69 -1.27
CA PHE A 385 4.28 -41.73 -2.71
C PHE A 385 5.23 -42.60 -3.54
N ASP A 386 6.45 -42.83 -3.03
CA ASP A 386 7.45 -43.69 -3.63
C ASP A 386 7.42 -45.07 -2.98
N ARG A 387 6.50 -45.93 -3.43
CA ARG A 387 6.74 -47.38 -3.36
C ARG A 387 6.72 -48.01 -4.73
N LYS A 388 7.91 -48.47 -5.12
CA LYS A 388 8.12 -49.65 -5.98
C LYS A 388 7.04 -50.67 -5.63
N VAL A 389 6.30 -51.10 -6.64
CA VAL A 389 5.43 -52.29 -6.58
C VAL A 389 6.17 -53.34 -5.75
N LEU A 390 5.72 -53.58 -4.51
CA LEU A 390 6.22 -54.67 -3.69
C LEU A 390 5.93 -55.95 -4.51
N PRO A 391 6.96 -56.72 -4.91
CA PRO A 391 6.71 -57.97 -5.61
C PRO A 391 5.92 -58.88 -4.68
N ASP A 392 4.73 -59.30 -5.13
CA ASP A 392 3.88 -60.37 -4.60
C ASP A 392 4.29 -60.91 -3.22
N LEU A 393 3.74 -60.33 -2.16
CA LEU A 393 3.62 -61.04 -0.87
C LEU A 393 2.56 -62.13 -1.01
N LYS A 394 2.92 -63.23 -1.69
CA LYS A 394 2.26 -64.53 -1.57
C LYS A 394 2.54 -65.06 -0.17
N GLY A 395 1.63 -64.82 0.77
CA GLY A 395 1.73 -65.46 2.09
C GLY A 395 0.85 -64.85 3.16
N ILE A 396 -0.39 -65.35 3.25
CA ILE A 396 -1.14 -65.60 4.50
C ILE A 396 -1.08 -64.49 5.56
N VAL A 397 -1.96 -63.49 5.44
CA VAL A 397 -2.55 -62.83 6.62
C VAL A 397 -4.03 -62.55 6.31
N SER A 398 -4.90 -62.91 7.25
CA SER A 398 -6.35 -62.84 7.18
C SER A 398 -6.89 -61.41 7.01
N ALA A 399 -7.93 -61.27 6.19
CA ALA A 399 -8.45 -59.99 5.67
C ALA A 399 -9.31 -59.15 6.64
N GLU A 400 -9.32 -59.43 7.96
CA GLU A 400 -10.30 -58.82 8.88
C GLU A 400 -9.74 -58.04 10.06
N ARG A 401 -8.42 -57.89 10.22
CA ARG A 401 -7.88 -57.06 11.32
C ARG A 401 -6.69 -56.22 10.87
N LEU A 402 -6.79 -54.93 11.19
CA LEU A 402 -5.86 -53.81 10.95
C LEU A 402 -6.03 -53.13 9.60
N PHE A 403 -6.77 -52.02 9.62
CA PHE A 403 -6.61 -50.96 8.63
C PHE A 403 -5.15 -50.49 8.72
N ASN A 404 -4.30 -50.97 7.82
CA ASN A 404 -2.92 -50.52 7.72
C ASN A 404 -2.84 -49.57 6.52
N PRO A 405 -2.86 -48.24 6.72
CA PRO A 405 -2.90 -47.25 5.63
C PRO A 405 -1.73 -47.42 4.65
N LEU A 406 -0.63 -48.02 5.10
CA LEU A 406 0.56 -48.39 4.31
C LEU A 406 0.31 -49.48 3.25
N THR A 407 -0.76 -50.27 3.37
CA THR A 407 -1.11 -51.35 2.42
C THR A 407 -2.15 -50.94 1.37
N GLN A 408 -2.83 -49.80 1.56
CA GLN A 408 -3.93 -49.34 0.68
C GLN A 408 -3.62 -48.05 -0.10
N CYS A 409 -2.37 -47.57 -0.09
CA CYS A 409 -1.98 -46.29 -0.71
C CYS A 409 -2.82 -45.09 -0.20
N ALA A 410 -3.23 -45.10 1.07
CA ALA A 410 -3.93 -43.97 1.66
C ALA A 410 -2.96 -42.81 1.89
N PHE A 411 -3.41 -41.59 1.64
CA PHE A 411 -2.65 -40.38 1.96
C PHE A 411 -3.53 -39.39 2.72
N ASN A 412 -2.91 -38.67 3.64
CA ASN A 412 -3.60 -37.67 4.45
C ASN A 412 -3.60 -36.34 3.69
N VAL A 413 -4.77 -35.73 3.52
CA VAL A 413 -4.92 -34.42 2.91
C VAL A 413 -5.33 -33.40 3.96
N ARG A 414 -4.56 -32.33 4.09
CA ARG A 414 -4.92 -31.17 4.91
C ARG A 414 -5.36 -30.03 4.00
N TYR A 415 -6.46 -29.41 4.37
CA TYR A 415 -7.07 -28.28 3.70
C TYR A 415 -6.94 -27.03 4.55
N PHE A 416 -6.54 -25.95 3.89
CA PHE A 416 -6.44 -24.64 4.46
C PHE A 416 -7.19 -23.67 3.56
N SER A 417 -8.07 -22.84 4.12
CA SER A 417 -8.75 -21.82 3.34
C SER A 417 -8.85 -20.49 4.08
N ALA A 418 -8.72 -19.40 3.33
CA ALA A 418 -8.93 -18.04 3.82
C ALA A 418 -9.15 -17.08 2.65
N GLU A 419 -9.81 -15.96 2.91
CA GLU A 419 -9.78 -14.82 2.01
C GLU A 419 -8.47 -14.05 2.24
N ALA A 420 -7.62 -14.02 1.23
CA ALA A 420 -6.42 -13.22 1.23
C ALA A 420 -6.72 -11.79 0.83
N VAL A 421 -6.20 -10.88 1.65
CA VAL A 421 -6.20 -9.45 1.36
C VAL A 421 -4.79 -9.05 0.94
N SER A 422 -4.66 -8.45 -0.23
CA SER A 422 -3.37 -8.10 -0.83
C SER A 422 -3.33 -6.69 -1.39
N GLU A 423 -2.13 -6.10 -1.47
CA GLU A 423 -1.90 -4.75 -1.99
C GLU A 423 -0.90 -4.75 -3.15
N ALA A 424 -1.10 -3.87 -4.14
CA ALA A 424 -0.18 -3.66 -5.24
C ALA A 424 -0.13 -2.18 -5.66
N ILE A 425 1.02 -1.74 -6.19
CA ILE A 425 1.24 -0.35 -6.66
C ILE A 425 0.55 -0.09 -8.01
N THR A 426 0.32 -1.15 -8.79
CA THR A 426 -0.43 -1.09 -10.05
C THR A 426 -1.36 -2.30 -10.13
N PRO A 427 -2.46 -2.24 -10.88
CA PRO A 427 -3.42 -3.36 -10.93
C PRO A 427 -2.83 -4.68 -11.43
N GLU A 428 -1.88 -4.60 -12.36
CA GLU A 428 -1.19 -5.76 -12.95
C GLU A 428 0.15 -6.04 -12.25
N GLY A 429 0.56 -5.18 -11.32
CA GLY A 429 1.81 -5.30 -10.59
C GLY A 429 1.76 -6.37 -9.51
N VAL A 430 2.94 -6.79 -9.09
CA VAL A 430 3.11 -7.81 -8.05
C VAL A 430 2.36 -7.43 -6.77
N ARG A 431 1.68 -8.42 -6.17
CA ARG A 431 0.86 -8.27 -4.97
C ARG A 431 1.59 -8.72 -3.71
N GLU A 432 1.43 -7.95 -2.66
CA GLU A 432 1.91 -8.26 -1.30
C GLU A 432 0.74 -8.75 -0.45
N LEU A 433 0.93 -9.84 0.32
CA LEU A 433 -0.08 -10.34 1.24
C LEU A 433 -0.11 -9.48 2.51
N VAL A 434 -1.29 -8.90 2.80
CA VAL A 434 -1.52 -7.98 3.92
C VAL A 434 -2.35 -8.62 5.04
N GLY A 435 -3.23 -9.57 4.70
CA GLY A 435 -4.10 -10.21 5.69
C GLY A 435 -4.72 -11.52 5.20
N LEU A 436 -5.14 -12.35 6.14
CA LEU A 436 -5.96 -13.54 5.93
C LEU A 436 -7.21 -13.45 6.81
N GLU A 437 -8.37 -13.53 6.19
CA GLU A 437 -9.67 -13.40 6.84
C GLU A 437 -10.52 -14.64 6.57
N MET A 438 -11.26 -15.11 7.58
CA MET A 438 -12.30 -16.11 7.37
C MET A 438 -13.55 -15.48 6.78
N SER A 439 -14.21 -16.22 5.90
CA SER A 439 -15.46 -15.80 5.26
C SER A 439 -16.44 -16.95 5.23
N GLY A 440 -17.66 -16.70 5.72
CA GLY A 440 -18.73 -17.71 5.71
C GLY A 440 -19.13 -18.15 4.29
N ARG A 441 -18.88 -17.32 3.27
CA ARG A 441 -19.10 -17.71 1.87
C ARG A 441 -18.02 -18.70 1.42
N LEU A 442 -16.75 -18.38 1.67
CA LEU A 442 -15.64 -19.27 1.35
C LEU A 442 -15.77 -20.61 2.06
N ALA A 443 -16.12 -20.61 3.35
CA ALA A 443 -16.33 -21.84 4.12
C ALA A 443 -17.41 -22.74 3.49
N LYS A 444 -18.54 -22.16 3.05
CA LYS A 444 -19.60 -22.91 2.35
C LYS A 444 -19.15 -23.46 1.01
N ASP A 445 -18.41 -22.69 0.23
CA ASP A 445 -17.93 -23.12 -1.08
C ASP A 445 -16.81 -24.18 -0.94
N VAL A 446 -15.95 -24.07 0.06
CA VAL A 446 -14.96 -25.10 0.43
C VAL A 446 -15.64 -26.36 0.95
N ALA A 447 -16.70 -26.26 1.76
CA ALA A 447 -17.48 -27.42 2.17
C ALA A 447 -18.07 -28.15 0.96
N ARG A 448 -18.64 -27.41 -0.01
CA ARG A 448 -19.13 -28.00 -1.27
C ARG A 448 -18.02 -28.69 -2.05
N LEU A 449 -16.82 -28.11 -2.08
CA LEU A 449 -15.66 -28.73 -2.72
C LEU A 449 -15.29 -30.04 -2.03
N LYS A 450 -15.21 -30.05 -0.69
CA LYS A 450 -14.87 -31.24 0.11
C LYS A 450 -15.86 -32.38 -0.10
N PHE A 451 -17.16 -32.08 -0.20
CA PHE A 451 -18.23 -33.06 -0.37
C PHE A 451 -18.65 -33.29 -1.83
N MET A 452 -17.89 -32.83 -2.82
CA MET A 452 -18.15 -33.25 -4.19
C MET A 452 -18.02 -34.79 -4.26
N PRO A 453 -18.93 -35.49 -4.95
CA PRO A 453 -18.85 -36.93 -5.09
C PRO A 453 -17.69 -37.25 -6.02
N PHE A 454 -16.48 -37.36 -5.47
CA PHE A 454 -15.35 -37.83 -6.25
C PHE A 454 -15.43 -39.36 -6.33
N GLN A 455 -14.98 -39.98 -7.43
CA GLN A 455 -14.94 -41.44 -7.59
C GLN A 455 -13.89 -42.14 -6.69
N VAL A 456 -13.51 -41.48 -5.60
CA VAL A 456 -12.59 -41.94 -4.57
C VAL A 456 -13.42 -41.99 -3.29
N ASN A 457 -13.41 -43.09 -2.54
CA ASN A 457 -14.16 -43.15 -1.28
C ASN A 457 -13.44 -42.28 -0.24
N PHE A 458 -14.06 -41.18 0.17
CA PHE A 458 -13.55 -40.37 1.29
C PHE A 458 -14.09 -40.95 2.57
N VAL A 459 -13.20 -41.31 3.48
CA VAL A 459 -13.56 -41.71 4.84
C VAL A 459 -13.05 -40.60 5.75
N GLU A 460 -13.94 -39.72 6.17
CA GLU A 460 -13.61 -38.66 7.14
C GLU A 460 -13.31 -39.33 8.48
N ARG A 461 -12.04 -39.32 8.90
CA ARG A 461 -11.62 -39.76 10.24
C ARG A 461 -10.82 -38.64 10.88
N TYR A 462 -11.34 -38.13 12.00
CA TYR A 462 -10.61 -37.24 12.88
C TYR A 462 -9.42 -38.02 13.48
N PRO A 463 -8.17 -37.62 13.24
CA PRO A 463 -7.05 -38.32 13.82
C PRO A 463 -6.96 -37.95 15.31
N SER A 464 -7.24 -38.90 16.19
CA SER A 464 -7.04 -38.80 17.65
C SER A 464 -5.56 -38.70 18.05
N SER A 465 -4.63 -38.81 17.11
CA SER A 465 -3.18 -38.89 17.35
C SER A 465 -2.43 -37.56 17.23
N TRP A 466 -3.13 -36.41 17.34
CA TRP A 466 -2.50 -35.08 17.31
C TRP A 466 -2.86 -34.23 18.54
N ILE A 467 -2.99 -34.89 19.69
CA ILE A 467 -2.71 -34.21 20.95
C ILE A 467 -1.22 -33.93 20.93
N SER A 468 -0.85 -32.65 20.90
CA SER A 468 0.53 -32.20 21.09
C SER A 468 1.11 -32.87 22.34
N GLU A 469 2.28 -33.52 22.21
CA GLU A 469 3.07 -34.11 23.31
C GLU A 469 3.60 -33.06 24.31
N ASP A 470 2.82 -32.03 24.63
CA ASP A 470 3.17 -30.96 25.57
C ASP A 470 2.13 -30.80 26.70
N SER A 471 1.30 -31.81 26.96
CA SER A 471 0.43 -31.85 28.14
C SER A 471 0.66 -33.11 28.99
N ASP A 472 1.85 -33.21 29.57
CA ASP A 472 2.08 -33.97 30.80
C ASP A 472 1.26 -33.31 31.93
N LYS A 473 0.01 -33.76 32.13
CA LYS A 473 -0.69 -33.77 33.43
C LYS A 473 -1.73 -34.87 33.45
N ASP A 474 -1.38 -35.94 34.17
CA ASP A 474 -2.23 -36.85 34.93
C ASP A 474 -3.75 -36.79 34.66
N GLU A 475 -4.28 -37.79 33.95
CA GLU A 475 -5.65 -38.24 34.17
C GLU A 475 -5.70 -39.76 34.37
N GLU A 476 -6.06 -40.09 35.61
CA GLU A 476 -6.41 -41.39 36.17
C GLU A 476 -7.50 -42.08 35.33
N ILE A 477 -7.19 -43.24 34.75
CA ILE A 477 -8.20 -44.07 34.09
C ILE A 477 -9.01 -44.79 35.18
N VAL A 478 -10.18 -44.24 35.52
CA VAL A 478 -11.22 -44.96 36.27
C VAL A 478 -11.88 -45.97 35.33
N GLN A 479 -11.59 -47.26 35.55
CA GLN A 479 -12.38 -48.36 34.98
C GLN A 479 -13.77 -48.38 35.63
N VAL A 480 -14.82 -48.19 34.83
CA VAL A 480 -16.18 -48.57 35.22
C VAL A 480 -16.70 -49.60 34.20
N THR A 481 -16.74 -50.84 34.64
CA THR A 481 -17.56 -51.92 34.08
C THR A 481 -19.02 -51.71 34.45
N GLY A 482 -19.95 -51.82 33.50
CA GLY A 482 -21.38 -51.86 33.76
C GLY A 482 -22.22 -52.05 32.49
N ASP A 483 -22.99 -53.13 32.48
CA ASP A 483 -23.88 -53.67 31.44
C ASP A 483 -25.02 -52.73 30.96
N PRO A 484 -25.69 -53.06 29.83
CA PRO A 484 -26.65 -52.17 29.17
C PRO A 484 -28.04 -52.24 29.82
N LEU A 485 -28.68 -51.09 29.98
CA LEU A 485 -30.08 -50.99 30.39
C LEU A 485 -30.88 -50.12 29.41
N SER A 486 -31.92 -50.75 28.89
CA SER A 486 -33.03 -50.21 28.11
C SER A 486 -34.03 -49.41 28.95
N LEU A 487 -34.96 -48.74 28.24
CA LEU A 487 -36.20 -48.05 28.65
C LEU A 487 -36.04 -46.52 28.77
N ALA A 488 -36.60 -45.72 27.87
CA ALA A 488 -38.02 -45.44 27.58
C ALA A 488 -38.58 -44.29 28.45
N ASP A 489 -39.30 -43.43 27.74
CA ASP A 489 -40.30 -42.44 28.14
C ASP A 489 -39.94 -41.07 28.77
N GLU A 490 -40.52 -40.08 28.07
CA GLU A 490 -41.27 -38.91 28.55
C GLU A 490 -40.65 -38.01 29.63
N MET A 491 -40.47 -36.73 29.30
CA MET A 491 -41.51 -35.70 29.42
C MET A 491 -40.87 -34.30 29.45
N SER A 492 -41.49 -33.38 28.72
CA SER A 492 -41.22 -31.93 28.66
C SER A 492 -41.29 -31.23 30.04
N PRO A 493 -40.79 -29.98 30.19
CA PRO A 493 -41.62 -28.82 29.82
C PRO A 493 -40.85 -27.61 29.23
N GLU A 494 -41.44 -27.01 28.18
CA GLU A 494 -41.93 -25.61 28.10
C GLU A 494 -41.12 -24.39 28.67
N PRO A 495 -41.47 -23.12 28.34
CA PRO A 495 -40.63 -22.22 27.53
C PRO A 495 -40.22 -20.92 28.25
N ILE A 496 -40.12 -19.79 27.51
CA ILE A 496 -39.93 -18.38 27.93
C ILE A 496 -38.41 -18.06 28.15
N VAL A 497 -37.76 -17.00 27.65
CA VAL A 497 -38.08 -15.56 27.64
C VAL A 497 -37.22 -14.82 26.60
N SER A 498 -37.87 -13.93 25.87
CA SER A 498 -37.34 -12.81 25.07
C SER A 498 -37.00 -11.58 25.94
N GLN A 499 -35.81 -11.00 25.79
CA GLN A 499 -35.46 -9.58 26.07
C GLN A 499 -34.27 -9.24 25.15
N GLU A 500 -34.36 -8.40 24.12
CA GLU A 500 -34.52 -6.94 24.14
C GLU A 500 -33.80 -6.25 25.32
N ASN A 501 -32.60 -5.72 25.08
CA ASN A 501 -32.41 -4.26 25.09
C ASN A 501 -31.05 -3.77 24.59
N CYS A 502 -31.15 -2.63 23.93
CA CYS A 502 -30.14 -1.78 23.34
C CYS A 502 -29.09 -1.24 24.32
N ARG A 503 -27.87 -1.04 23.81
CA ARG A 503 -27.21 0.28 23.77
C ARG A 503 -26.30 0.38 22.57
#